data_AF-A0A1S2QEE7-F1
#
_entry.id   AF-A0A1S2QEE7-F1
#
_cell.length_a   1.000
_cell.length_b   1.000
_cell.length_c   1.000
_cell.angle_alpha   90.00
_cell.angle_beta   90.00
_cell.angle_gamma   90.00
#
_symmetry.space_group_name_H-M   'P 1'
#
loop_
_entity.id
_entity.type
_entity.pdbx_description
1 polymer ?
#
loop_
_entity_poly.entity_id
_entity_poly.type
_entity_poly.pdbx_seq_one_letter_code
_entity_poly.pdbx_strand_id
1 'polypeptide(L)'
;MNVTHRLSSTPRGARLARHLTLSQLALWGIPYGTRTAESVVLIVAELAANAVTHGRVPGRDFELRLALVTGSVRVEVSDARGEQRPLGPKGEPELFAEAGRGLLLVDAFADRWEVVDREPLGKAVRAEVDLHACENC
;
A
#
# COMPACT_ATOMS: atom_id res chain seq x y z
N MET A 1 0.12 -4.12 -16.42
CA MET A 1 -0.86 -5.07 -15.82
C MET A 1 -1.23 -4.58 -14.43
N ASN A 2 -2.47 -4.72 -13.95
CA ASN A 2 -2.83 -4.31 -12.59
C ASN A 2 -3.77 -5.31 -11.89
N VAL A 3 -3.76 -5.30 -10.56
CA VAL A 3 -4.67 -6.08 -9.69
C VAL A 3 -5.06 -5.23 -8.49
N THR A 4 -6.28 -5.43 -7.99
CA THR A 4 -6.81 -4.75 -6.80
C THR A 4 -7.35 -5.78 -5.82
N HIS A 5 -7.03 -5.61 -4.54
CA HIS A 5 -7.49 -6.44 -3.43
C HIS A 5 -8.11 -5.58 -2.34
N ARG A 6 -9.31 -5.96 -1.89
CA ARG A 6 -9.92 -5.41 -0.67
C ARG A 6 -9.66 -6.36 0.49
N LEU A 7 -9.13 -5.81 1.58
CA LEU A 7 -8.59 -6.59 2.70
C LEU A 7 -9.08 -5.97 4.01
N SER A 8 -9.51 -6.80 4.95
CA SER A 8 -9.91 -6.32 6.28
C SER A 8 -8.77 -5.54 6.96
N SER A 9 -9.08 -4.44 7.65
CA SER A 9 -8.13 -3.65 8.44
C SER A 9 -7.76 -4.37 9.75
N THR A 10 -7.20 -5.57 9.63
CA THR A 10 -6.75 -6.41 10.73
C THR A 10 -5.30 -6.87 10.49
N PRO A 11 -4.57 -7.32 11.54
CA PRO A 11 -3.24 -7.91 11.35
C PRO A 11 -3.21 -9.09 10.37
N ARG A 12 -4.32 -9.85 10.29
CA ARG A 12 -4.47 -10.93 9.31
C ARG A 12 -4.59 -10.38 7.88
N GLY A 13 -5.34 -9.31 7.69
CA GLY A 13 -5.44 -8.62 6.39
C GLY A 13 -4.11 -8.03 5.92
N ALA A 14 -3.34 -7.41 6.82
CA ALA A 14 -1.99 -6.92 6.48
C ALA A 14 -1.02 -8.05 6.09
N ARG A 15 -1.07 -9.19 6.79
CA ARG A 15 -0.29 -10.37 6.41
C ARG A 15 -0.70 -10.90 5.04
N LEU A 16 -2.02 -10.93 4.76
CA LEU A 16 -2.54 -11.35 3.46
C LEU A 16 -2.11 -10.40 2.35
N ALA A 17 -2.10 -9.08 2.57
CA ALA A 17 -1.60 -8.08 1.61
C ALA A 17 -0.16 -8.41 1.18
N ARG A 18 0.71 -8.72 2.16
CA ARG A 18 2.10 -9.09 1.91
C ARG A 18 2.21 -10.36 1.06
N HIS A 19 1.45 -11.40 1.36
CA HIS A 19 1.45 -12.64 0.59
C HIS A 19 0.95 -12.45 -0.84
N LEU A 20 -0.17 -11.74 -1.02
CA LEU A 20 -0.73 -11.45 -2.34
C LEU A 20 0.25 -10.65 -3.19
N THR A 21 0.96 -9.71 -2.58
CA THR A 21 2.01 -8.94 -3.26
C THR A 21 3.13 -9.83 -3.77
N LEU A 22 3.67 -10.72 -2.92
CA LEU A 22 4.70 -11.68 -3.32
C LEU A 22 4.24 -12.59 -4.46
N SER A 23 3.04 -13.15 -4.36
CA SER A 23 2.46 -13.98 -5.42
C SER A 23 2.30 -13.21 -6.72
N GLN A 24 1.82 -11.95 -6.65
CA GLN A 24 1.60 -11.13 -7.83
C GLN A 24 2.93 -10.74 -8.51
N LEU A 25 3.96 -10.40 -7.73
CA LEU A 25 5.30 -10.10 -8.25
C LEU A 25 5.90 -11.31 -8.96
N ALA A 26 5.79 -12.51 -8.38
CA ALA A 26 6.25 -13.74 -9.02
C ALA A 26 5.53 -14.00 -10.36
N LEU A 27 4.20 -13.76 -10.41
CA LEU A 27 3.42 -13.85 -11.66
C LEU A 27 3.86 -12.83 -12.73
N TRP A 28 4.41 -11.68 -12.30
CA TRP A 28 4.99 -10.67 -13.19
C TRP A 28 6.45 -10.93 -13.55
N GLY A 29 7.02 -12.06 -13.12
CA GLY A 29 8.41 -12.41 -13.39
C GLY A 29 9.41 -11.62 -12.55
N ILE A 30 8.99 -11.14 -11.37
CA ILE A 30 9.84 -10.47 -10.37
C ILE A 30 10.00 -11.45 -9.20
N PRO A 31 11.06 -12.29 -9.18
CA PRO A 31 11.22 -13.33 -8.17
C PRO A 31 11.43 -12.76 -6.77
N TYR A 32 11.12 -13.59 -5.78
CA TYR A 32 11.50 -13.33 -4.39
C TYR A 32 13.02 -13.18 -4.25
N GLY A 33 13.46 -12.30 -3.35
CA GLY A 33 14.88 -12.01 -3.11
C GLY A 33 15.50 -11.00 -4.08
N THR A 34 14.75 -10.53 -5.08
CA THR A 34 15.19 -9.35 -5.86
C THR A 34 14.98 -8.08 -5.06
N ARG A 35 15.85 -7.09 -5.26
CA ARG A 35 15.74 -5.76 -4.61
C ARG A 35 14.38 -5.11 -4.84
N THR A 36 13.84 -5.25 -6.05
CA THR A 36 12.50 -4.77 -6.42
C THR A 36 11.43 -5.46 -5.57
N ALA A 37 11.46 -6.81 -5.47
CA ALA A 37 10.48 -7.54 -4.69
C ALA A 37 10.54 -7.20 -3.20
N GLU A 38 11.73 -7.10 -2.63
CA GLU A 38 11.93 -6.75 -1.22
C GLU A 38 11.38 -5.36 -0.91
N SER A 39 11.71 -4.37 -1.74
CA SER A 39 11.27 -2.98 -1.56
C SER A 39 9.75 -2.85 -1.66
N VAL A 40 9.13 -3.46 -2.69
CA VAL A 40 7.67 -3.44 -2.86
C VAL A 40 6.96 -4.12 -1.69
N VAL A 41 7.47 -5.25 -1.21
CA VAL A 41 6.87 -6.01 -0.10
C VAL A 41 6.98 -5.25 1.21
N LEU A 42 8.09 -4.56 1.46
CA LEU A 42 8.26 -3.69 2.62
C LEU A 42 7.29 -2.51 2.58
N ILE A 43 7.19 -1.81 1.45
CA ILE A 43 6.24 -0.71 1.27
C ILE A 43 4.81 -1.17 1.54
N VAL A 44 4.39 -2.31 0.97
CA VAL A 44 3.04 -2.86 1.22
C VAL A 44 2.85 -3.20 2.70
N ALA A 45 3.84 -3.77 3.36
CA ALA A 45 3.74 -4.13 4.78
C ALA A 45 3.53 -2.88 5.66
N GLU A 46 4.29 -1.82 5.41
CA GLU A 46 4.19 -0.57 6.16
C GLU A 46 2.87 0.16 5.89
N LEU A 47 2.46 0.27 4.62
CA LEU A 47 1.19 0.90 4.27
C LEU A 47 -0.01 0.12 4.80
N ALA A 48 0.03 -1.22 4.76
CA ALA A 48 -1.02 -2.04 5.35
C ALA A 48 -1.03 -1.94 6.89
N ALA A 49 0.14 -1.88 7.54
CA ALA A 49 0.22 -1.67 8.99
C ALA A 49 -0.35 -0.29 9.40
N ASN A 50 -0.08 0.76 8.61
CA ASN A 50 -0.70 2.07 8.80
C ASN A 50 -2.22 1.99 8.62
N ALA A 51 -2.71 1.29 7.59
CA ALA A 51 -4.14 1.11 7.37
C ALA A 51 -4.82 0.37 8.54
N VAL A 52 -4.19 -0.68 9.09
CA VAL A 52 -4.68 -1.39 10.29
C VAL A 52 -4.66 -0.49 11.53
N THR A 53 -3.60 0.27 11.74
CA THR A 53 -3.40 1.11 12.94
C THR A 53 -4.34 2.32 12.97
N HIS A 54 -4.57 2.94 11.82
CA HIS A 54 -5.37 4.17 11.68
C HIS A 54 -6.81 3.89 11.23
N GLY A 55 -7.11 2.72 10.68
CA GLY A 55 -8.45 2.26 10.30
C GLY A 55 -9.33 1.85 11.49
N ARG A 56 -9.23 2.52 12.65
CA ARG A 56 -9.76 2.14 13.98
C ARG A 56 -11.29 2.04 14.11
N VAL A 57 -12.02 1.88 13.01
CA VAL A 57 -13.44 1.52 13.00
C VAL A 57 -13.54 0.03 12.61
N PRO A 58 -14.00 -0.84 13.53
CA PRO A 58 -14.23 -2.26 13.22
C PRO A 58 -15.10 -2.43 11.97
N GLY A 59 -14.71 -3.34 11.08
CA GLY A 59 -15.43 -3.61 9.83
C GLY A 59 -14.99 -2.78 8.62
N ARG A 60 -13.91 -1.99 8.72
CA ARG A 60 -13.31 -1.32 7.56
C ARG A 60 -12.33 -2.22 6.81
N ASP A 61 -12.42 -2.18 5.48
CA ASP A 61 -11.39 -2.72 4.60
C ASP A 61 -10.38 -1.63 4.23
N PHE A 62 -9.21 -2.03 3.78
CA PHE A 62 -8.35 -1.21 2.95
C PHE A 62 -8.22 -1.83 1.57
N GLU A 63 -7.94 -1.01 0.57
CA GLU A 63 -7.71 -1.43 -0.79
C GLU A 63 -6.21 -1.38 -1.09
N LEU A 64 -5.66 -2.49 -1.57
CA LEU A 64 -4.32 -2.59 -2.13
C LEU A 64 -4.45 -2.72 -3.65
N ARG A 65 -3.85 -1.81 -4.39
CA ARG A 65 -3.69 -1.90 -5.84
C ARG A 65 -2.22 -2.05 -6.19
N LEU A 66 -1.92 -3.06 -6.99
CA LEU A 66 -0.59 -3.27 -7.56
C LEU A 66 -0.70 -3.08 -9.06
N ALA A 67 0.26 -2.39 -9.66
CA ALA A 67 0.35 -2.30 -11.11
C ALA A 67 1.80 -2.41 -11.58
N LEU A 68 2.06 -3.32 -12.52
CA LEU A 68 3.26 -3.28 -13.33
C LEU A 68 3.05 -2.25 -14.44
N VAL A 69 3.76 -1.13 -14.32
CA VAL A 69 3.82 -0.07 -15.31
C VAL A 69 5.18 -0.11 -16.02
N THR A 70 5.39 0.72 -17.04
CA THR A 70 6.63 0.70 -17.81
C THR A 70 7.83 1.02 -16.91
N GLY A 71 8.64 0.00 -16.64
CA GLY A 71 9.89 0.15 -15.86
C GLY A 71 9.73 0.12 -14.34
N SER A 72 8.53 -0.02 -13.78
CA SER A 72 8.34 -0.01 -12.32
C SER A 72 7.11 -0.78 -11.84
N VAL A 73 7.09 -1.08 -10.54
CA VAL A 73 5.92 -1.56 -9.81
C VAL A 73 5.32 -0.40 -9.02
N ARG A 74 4.05 -0.08 -9.32
CA ARG A 74 3.23 0.88 -8.57
C ARG A 74 2.44 0.15 -7.50
N VAL A 75 2.54 0.63 -6.27
CA VAL A 75 1.74 0.24 -5.11
C VAL A 75 0.83 1.40 -4.75
N GLU A 76 -0.45 1.13 -4.52
CA GLU A 76 -1.39 2.11 -4.01
C GLU A 76 -2.21 1.48 -2.88
N VAL A 77 -2.22 2.13 -1.71
CA VAL A 77 -2.98 1.67 -0.53
C VAL A 77 -3.91 2.78 -0.05
N SER A 78 -5.20 2.46 0.11
CA SER A 78 -6.20 3.39 0.64
C SER A 78 -7.07 2.73 1.71
N ASP A 79 -7.49 3.48 2.72
CA ASP A 79 -8.58 3.07 3.61
C ASP A 79 -9.87 3.08 2.78
N ALA A 80 -10.58 1.95 2.70
CA ALA A 80 -11.88 1.92 2.06
C ALA A 80 -12.88 2.60 2.98
N ARG A 81 -12.99 3.93 2.86
CA ARG A 81 -14.20 4.65 3.25
C ARG A 81 -15.34 4.19 2.35
N GLY A 82 -15.94 3.05 2.68
CA GLY A 82 -17.22 2.64 2.13
C GLY A 82 -18.27 3.68 2.52
N GLU A 83 -18.60 4.58 1.60
CA GLU A 83 -19.86 5.33 1.45
C GLU A 83 -20.47 6.12 2.63
N GLN A 84 -19.95 6.06 3.86
CA GLN A 84 -20.62 6.65 5.02
C GLN A 84 -19.69 7.57 5.81
N ARG A 85 -20.02 8.87 5.77
CA ARG A 85 -19.55 9.89 6.71
C ARG A 85 -19.98 9.47 8.14
N PRO A 86 -19.09 9.44 9.14
CA PRO A 86 -19.49 9.86 10.47
C PRO A 86 -19.85 11.35 10.37
N LEU A 87 -21.08 11.72 10.72
CA LEU A 87 -21.50 13.11 10.96
C LEU A 87 -20.79 13.63 12.21
N GLY A 88 -19.48 13.82 12.12
CA GLY A 88 -18.63 14.40 13.17
C GLY A 88 -17.87 15.60 12.63
N PRO A 89 -17.37 16.50 13.50
CA PRO A 89 -16.67 17.70 13.08
C PRO A 89 -15.54 17.34 12.11
N LYS A 90 -15.33 18.22 11.12
CA LYS A 90 -14.32 18.12 10.06
C LYS A 90 -12.89 18.02 10.64
N GLY A 91 -12.54 16.91 11.25
CA GLY A 91 -11.16 16.48 11.38
C GLY A 91 -10.81 15.82 10.08
N GLU A 92 -9.85 16.39 9.35
CA GLU A 92 -9.12 15.63 8.36
C GLU A 92 -8.74 14.28 8.98
N PRO A 93 -8.90 13.13 8.29
CA PRO A 93 -8.42 11.89 8.86
C PRO A 93 -6.94 12.07 9.22
N GLU A 94 -6.65 11.99 10.52
CA GLU A 94 -5.33 11.97 11.14
C GLU A 94 -4.58 10.67 10.75
N LEU A 95 -4.51 10.39 9.45
CA LEU A 95 -3.50 9.49 8.91
C LEU A 95 -2.09 10.08 9.11
N PHE A 96 -1.97 11.36 9.49
CA PHE A 96 -0.72 12.12 9.45
C PHE A 96 -0.34 12.84 10.75
N ALA A 97 -1.18 12.89 11.79
CA ALA A 97 -0.83 13.58 13.05
C ALA A 97 0.13 12.76 13.94
N GLU A 98 0.23 11.43 13.72
CA GLU A 98 1.18 10.53 14.41
C GLU A 98 2.06 9.71 13.43
N ALA A 99 2.21 10.13 12.17
CA ALA A 99 2.84 9.33 11.12
C ALA A 99 4.37 9.46 11.06
N GLY A 100 5.06 9.05 12.13
CA GLY A 100 6.51 9.30 12.28
C GLY A 100 7.47 8.20 11.84
N ARG A 101 7.01 7.02 11.37
CA ARG A 101 7.92 5.90 11.02
C ARG A 101 7.55 5.13 9.75
N GLY A 102 6.27 4.81 9.54
CA GLY A 102 5.86 4.00 8.38
C GLY A 102 6.12 4.71 7.05
N LEU A 103 5.90 6.03 6.97
CA LEU A 103 6.22 6.81 5.76
C LEU A 103 7.73 7.02 5.56
N LEU A 104 8.55 6.97 6.63
CA LEU A 104 10.01 7.01 6.47
C LEU A 104 10.52 5.76 5.73
N LEU A 105 9.89 4.61 5.97
CA LEU A 105 10.22 3.39 5.23
C LEU A 105 9.71 3.46 3.79
N VAL A 106 8.53 4.03 3.55
CA VAL A 106 8.08 4.28 2.16
C VAL A 106 9.06 5.20 1.44
N ASP A 107 9.48 6.29 2.09
CA ASP A 107 10.44 7.25 1.55
C ASP A 107 11.82 6.63 1.26
N ALA A 108 12.27 5.71 2.12
CA ALA A 108 13.56 5.05 1.97
C ALA A 108 13.59 3.98 0.86
N PHE A 109 12.45 3.35 0.54
CA PHE A 109 12.38 2.20 -0.37
C PHE A 109 11.66 2.47 -1.69
N ALA A 110 10.89 3.56 -1.79
CA ALA A 110 10.27 3.97 -3.04
C ALA A 110 11.18 4.93 -3.80
N ASP A 111 11.25 4.79 -5.13
CA ASP A 111 11.94 5.79 -5.97
C ASP A 111 11.10 7.07 -6.10
N ARG A 112 9.79 6.94 -5.93
CA ARG A 112 8.84 8.05 -5.91
C ARG A 112 7.58 7.64 -5.18
N TRP A 113 7.01 8.58 -4.42
CA TRP A 113 5.73 8.37 -3.79
C TRP A 113 4.98 9.69 -3.60
N GLU A 114 3.67 9.59 -3.52
CA GLU A 114 2.75 10.71 -3.34
C GLU A 114 1.53 10.27 -2.53
N VAL A 115 0.90 11.23 -1.86
CA VAL A 115 -0.45 11.05 -1.32
C VAL A 115 -1.41 11.62 -2.35
N VAL A 116 -2.31 10.78 -2.87
CA VAL A 116 -3.30 11.17 -3.85
C VAL A 116 -4.69 11.14 -3.25
N ASP A 117 -5.53 12.10 -3.65
CA ASP A 117 -6.95 12.05 -3.34
C ASP A 117 -7.62 10.93 -4.14
N ARG A 118 -8.55 10.22 -3.50
CA ARG A 118 -9.35 9.16 -4.12
C ARG A 118 -10.79 9.63 -4.29
N GLU A 119 -11.29 9.57 -5.51
CA GLU A 119 -12.71 9.79 -5.79
C GLU A 119 -13.54 8.53 -5.44
N PRO A 120 -14.76 8.67 -4.88
CA PRO A 120 -15.41 9.92 -4.49
C PRO A 120 -14.94 10.49 -3.13
N LEU A 121 -14.33 9.69 -2.25
CA LEU A 121 -13.80 10.12 -0.95
C LEU A 121 -12.63 9.22 -0.51
N GLY A 122 -11.53 9.82 -0.05
CA GLY A 122 -10.42 9.12 0.59
C GLY A 122 -9.06 9.70 0.21
N LYS A 123 -8.02 9.18 0.85
CA LYS A 123 -6.62 9.40 0.44
C LYS A 123 -6.00 8.03 0.19
N ALA A 124 -5.14 7.95 -0.81
CA ALA A 124 -4.30 6.80 -1.06
C ALA A 124 -2.84 7.22 -0.98
N VAL A 125 -2.00 6.35 -0.44
CA VAL A 125 -0.55 6.48 -0.63
C VAL A 125 -0.20 5.69 -1.87
N ARG A 126 0.39 6.36 -2.86
CA ARG A 126 0.93 5.74 -4.06
C ARG A 126 2.45 5.79 -4.00
N ALA A 127 3.09 4.64 -4.17
CA ALA A 127 4.54 4.51 -4.25
C ALA A 127 4.91 3.74 -5.53
N GLU A 128 6.03 4.07 -6.14
CA GLU A 128 6.59 3.32 -7.26
C GLU A 128 8.02 2.89 -6.94
N VAL A 129 8.34 1.65 -7.34
CA VAL A 129 9.67 1.05 -7.23
C VAL A 129 10.10 0.62 -8.63
N ASP A 130 11.23 1.14 -9.10
CA ASP A 130 11.80 0.83 -10.40
C ASP A 130 12.27 -0.62 -10.47
N LEU A 131 12.13 -1.22 -11.65
CA LEU A 131 12.61 -2.56 -11.91
C LEU A 131 14.12 -2.53 -11.97
N HIS A 132 14.77 -2.93 -10.88
CA HIS A 132 16.19 -3.21 -10.91
C HIS A 132 16.45 -4.50 -11.68
N ALA A 133 17.47 -4.49 -12.54
CA ALA A 133 17.96 -5.70 -13.18
C ALA A 133 18.38 -6.70 -12.09
N CYS A 134 18.17 -8.00 -12.33
CA CYS A 134 18.75 -9.03 -11.47
C CYS A 134 20.28 -8.91 -11.48
N GLU A 135 20.84 -8.39 -10.40
CA GLU A 135 22.25 -8.56 -10.07
C GLU A 135 22.40 -10.02 -9.61
N ASN A 136 22.85 -10.90 -10.51
CA ASN A 136 23.10 -12.35 -10.37
C ASN A 136 21.96 -13.29 -10.80
N CYS A 137 21.81 -13.45 -12.13
CA CYS A 137 21.34 -14.71 -12.72
C CYS A 137 22.45 -15.77 -12.70
#